data_AF-A0A923J5H2-F1
#
_entry.id   AF-A0A923J5H2-F1
#
_cell.length_a   1.000
_cell.length_b   1.000
_cell.length_c   1.000
_cell.angle_alpha   90.00
_cell.angle_beta   90.00
_cell.angle_gamma   90.00
#
_symmetry.space_group_name_H-M   'P 1'
#
loop_
_entity.id
_entity.type
_entity.pdbx_description
1 polymer ?
#
loop_
_entity_poly.entity_id
_entity_poly.type
_entity_poly.pdbx_seq_one_letter_code
_entity_poly.pdbx_strand_id
1 'polypeptide(L)'
;MKPLPDSHLTARQLVVAMVDEKDLPESQRSHLDHCSRCRQALADAKAPLTRFGALARQHTPAPVRSVRIDAVKTGRLKRYGWRPGPASAMAAIALLVIIWTSIVGQDPAPLAVDNGLAVPADDTVFMAEVARLVDDPLPVQYRDLIGVDIADGDGDFMDFIVPPMTGDAPTTSRQHAKGVTPC
;
A
#
# COMPACT_ATOMS: atom_id res chain seq x y z
N MET A 1 -24.28 16.38 -14.93
CA MET A 1 -23.15 17.34 -14.96
C MET A 1 -22.44 17.21 -16.29
N LYS A 2 -22.35 18.30 -17.05
CA LYS A 2 -21.80 18.35 -18.42
C LYS A 2 -20.33 18.82 -18.30
N PRO A 3 -19.32 18.10 -18.82
CA PRO A 3 -17.94 18.54 -18.67
C PRO A 3 -17.68 19.75 -19.57
N LEU A 4 -17.00 20.77 -19.02
CA LEU A 4 -16.64 21.99 -19.74
C LEU A 4 -15.59 21.69 -20.82
N PRO A 5 -15.68 22.32 -22.01
CA PRO A 5 -14.90 21.93 -23.19
C PRO A 5 -13.42 22.34 -23.20
N ASP A 6 -12.89 23.00 -22.16
CA ASP A 6 -11.52 23.52 -22.14
C ASP A 6 -10.62 23.02 -20.99
N SER A 7 -11.07 22.06 -20.19
CA SER A 7 -10.22 21.48 -19.14
C SER A 7 -9.39 20.33 -19.70
N HIS A 8 -8.10 20.56 -19.93
CA HIS A 8 -7.12 19.49 -20.14
C HIS A 8 -7.14 18.47 -18.99
N LEU A 9 -6.64 17.27 -19.24
CA LEU A 9 -6.43 16.29 -18.17
C LEU A 9 -5.52 16.86 -17.08
N THR A 10 -5.96 16.69 -15.84
CA THR A 10 -5.17 17.03 -14.65
C THR A 10 -3.95 16.10 -14.53
N ALA A 11 -2.93 16.53 -13.79
CA ALA A 11 -1.74 15.72 -13.53
C ALA A 11 -2.09 14.33 -12.94
N ARG A 12 -3.09 14.27 -12.04
CA ARG A 12 -3.56 13.01 -11.45
C ARG A 12 -4.15 12.07 -12.51
N GLN A 13 -4.95 12.60 -13.44
CA GLN A 13 -5.54 11.79 -14.51
C GLN A 13 -4.49 11.31 -15.52
N LEU A 14 -3.47 12.13 -15.80
CA LEU A 14 -2.30 11.73 -16.60
C LEU A 14 -1.54 10.56 -15.95
N VAL A 15 -1.37 10.57 -14.63
CA VAL A 15 -0.72 9.46 -13.91
C VAL A 15 -1.54 8.17 -14.02
N VAL A 16 -2.87 8.24 -13.91
CA VAL A 16 -3.72 7.05 -14.12
C VAL A 16 -3.57 6.53 -15.55
N ALA A 17 -3.60 7.42 -16.54
CA ALA A 17 -3.45 7.06 -17.96
C ALA A 17 -2.05 6.50 -18.29
N MET A 18 -1.06 6.82 -17.46
CA MET A 18 0.30 6.31 -17.60
C MET A 18 0.38 4.81 -17.26
N VAL A 19 -0.41 4.35 -16.29
CA VAL A 19 -0.47 2.95 -15.86
C VAL A 19 -1.37 2.14 -16.80
N ASP A 20 -2.63 2.53 -16.93
CA ASP A 20 -3.57 1.96 -17.91
C ASP A 20 -4.58 3.03 -18.35
N GLU A 21 -4.66 3.26 -19.66
CA GLU A 21 -5.59 4.22 -20.26
C GLU A 21 -7.06 3.78 -20.11
N LYS A 22 -7.29 2.49 -19.83
CA LYS A 22 -8.63 1.94 -19.58
C LYS A 22 -9.20 2.31 -18.22
N ASP A 23 -8.36 2.72 -17.28
CA ASP A 23 -8.79 3.18 -15.95
C ASP A 23 -9.35 4.61 -15.99
N LEU A 24 -9.22 5.32 -17.12
CA LEU A 24 -9.82 6.62 -17.33
C LEU A 24 -11.31 6.49 -17.70
N PRO A 25 -12.17 7.38 -17.19
CA PRO A 25 -13.53 7.56 -17.69
C PRO A 25 -13.53 7.81 -19.20
N GLU A 26 -14.55 7.30 -19.89
CA GLU A 26 -14.67 7.35 -21.35
C GLU A 26 -14.55 8.77 -21.93
N SER A 27 -15.11 9.78 -21.24
CA SER A 27 -15.00 11.18 -21.64
C SER A 27 -13.57 11.71 -21.63
N GLN A 28 -12.76 11.27 -20.66
CA GLN A 28 -11.36 11.68 -20.53
C GLN A 28 -10.46 10.93 -21.50
N ARG A 29 -10.76 9.66 -21.77
CA ARG A 29 -10.07 8.86 -22.79
C ARG A 29 -10.30 9.44 -24.19
N SER A 30 -11.56 9.75 -24.52
CA SER A 30 -11.91 10.43 -25.76
C SER A 30 -11.21 11.79 -25.89
N HIS A 31 -11.14 12.57 -24.81
CA HIS A 31 -10.36 13.81 -24.81
C HIS A 31 -8.86 13.55 -25.07
N LEU A 32 -8.28 12.52 -24.46
CA LEU A 32 -6.89 12.15 -24.66
C LEU A 32 -6.61 11.78 -26.12
N ASP A 33 -7.51 11.06 -26.79
CA ASP A 33 -7.32 10.70 -28.20
C ASP A 33 -7.31 11.93 -29.14
N HIS A 34 -8.11 12.95 -28.82
CA HIS A 34 -8.28 14.13 -29.67
C HIS A 34 -7.35 15.29 -29.31
N CYS A 35 -6.94 15.44 -28.04
CA CYS A 35 -6.12 16.55 -27.58
C CYS A 35 -4.62 16.25 -27.74
N SER A 36 -3.95 16.93 -28.69
CA SER A 36 -2.50 16.79 -28.91
C SER A 36 -1.67 17.13 -27.66
N ARG A 37 -2.04 18.18 -26.93
CA ARG A 37 -1.32 18.61 -25.72
C ARG A 37 -1.33 17.54 -24.62
N CYS A 38 -2.47 16.91 -24.39
CA CYS A 38 -2.59 15.85 -23.38
C CYS A 38 -1.86 14.57 -23.82
N ARG A 39 -1.88 14.23 -25.11
CA ARG A 39 -1.06 13.11 -25.65
C ARG A 39 0.42 13.36 -25.49
N GLN A 40 0.86 14.58 -25.77
CA GLN A 40 2.27 14.94 -25.64
C GLN A 40 2.70 14.90 -24.17
N ALA A 41 1.91 15.48 -23.26
CA ALA A 41 2.17 15.40 -21.82
C ALA A 41 2.22 13.94 -21.32
N LEU A 42 1.35 13.05 -21.83
CA LEU A 42 1.40 11.63 -21.49
C LEU A 42 2.67 10.95 -22.05
N ALA A 43 3.05 11.25 -23.28
CA ALA A 43 4.25 10.70 -23.91
C ALA A 43 5.53 11.14 -23.17
N ASP A 44 5.62 12.42 -22.82
CA ASP A 44 6.73 12.99 -22.07
C ASP A 44 6.84 12.33 -20.68
N ALA A 45 5.71 12.05 -20.02
CA ALA A 45 5.69 11.33 -18.75
C ALA A 45 6.06 9.84 -18.88
N LYS A 46 5.69 9.17 -19.98
CA LYS A 46 6.02 7.74 -20.24
C LYS A 46 7.48 7.53 -20.66
N ALA A 47 8.11 8.49 -21.34
CA ALA A 47 9.45 8.32 -21.91
C ALA A 47 10.56 7.96 -20.90
N PRO A 48 10.64 8.54 -19.69
CA PRO A 48 11.61 8.12 -18.68
C PRO A 48 11.41 6.68 -18.21
N LEU A 49 10.14 6.26 -18.06
CA LEU A 49 9.80 4.92 -17.59
C LEU A 49 10.13 3.84 -18.62
N THR A 50 9.89 4.11 -19.91
CA THR A 50 10.27 3.18 -20.98
C THR A 50 11.79 3.04 -21.08
N ARG A 51 12.54 4.15 -20.93
CA ARG A 51 14.00 4.11 -20.87
C ARG A 51 14.51 3.33 -19.66
N PHE A 52 13.93 3.55 -18.48
CA PHE A 52 14.27 2.79 -17.28
C PHE A 52 13.96 1.30 -17.45
N GLY A 53 12.80 0.94 -18.00
CA GLY A 53 12.44 -0.45 -18.29
C GLY A 53 13.40 -1.13 -19.27
N ALA A 54 13.91 -0.39 -20.26
CA ALA A 54 14.92 -0.91 -21.20
C ALA A 54 16.26 -1.17 -20.49
N LEU A 55 16.73 -0.23 -19.67
CA LEU A 55 17.94 -0.39 -18.86
C LEU A 55 17.81 -1.55 -17.87
N ALA A 56 16.68 -1.64 -17.17
CA ALA A 56 16.40 -2.73 -16.26
C ALA A 56 16.50 -4.07 -16.98
N ARG A 57 15.88 -4.24 -18.16
CA ARG A 57 15.98 -5.48 -18.94
C ARG A 57 17.40 -5.81 -19.39
N GLN A 58 18.21 -4.80 -19.71
CA GLN A 58 19.60 -4.99 -20.11
C GLN A 58 20.48 -5.48 -18.94
N HIS A 59 20.19 -5.01 -17.73
CA HIS A 59 20.98 -5.31 -16.53
C HIS A 59 20.37 -6.42 -15.65
N THR A 60 19.15 -6.88 -15.95
CA THR A 60 18.52 -7.98 -15.20
C THR A 60 18.97 -9.32 -15.80
N PRO A 61 19.53 -10.24 -15.00
CA PRO A 61 19.87 -11.57 -15.48
C PRO A 61 18.62 -12.30 -15.99
N ALA A 62 18.77 -13.12 -17.03
CA ALA A 62 17.67 -13.89 -17.57
C ALA A 62 17.08 -14.80 -16.48
N PRO A 63 15.74 -14.84 -16.32
CA PRO A 63 15.12 -15.67 -15.30
C PRO A 63 15.43 -17.15 -15.57
N VAL A 64 16.03 -17.84 -14.60
CA VAL A 64 16.40 -19.27 -14.71
C VAL A 64 15.17 -20.17 -14.85
N ARG A 65 14.01 -19.70 -14.35
CA ARG A 65 12.74 -20.44 -14.38
C ARG A 65 11.57 -19.48 -14.58
N SER A 66 10.64 -19.84 -15.46
CA SER A 66 9.38 -19.11 -15.58
C SER A 66 8.49 -19.41 -14.36
N VAL A 67 8.04 -18.37 -13.67
CA VAL A 67 7.02 -18.50 -12.63
C VAL A 67 5.70 -18.80 -13.34
N ARG A 68 5.23 -20.04 -13.22
CA ARG A 68 3.87 -20.39 -13.63
C ARG A 68 2.94 -19.90 -12.55
N ILE A 69 2.32 -18.75 -12.79
CA ILE A 69 1.14 -18.35 -12.04
C ILE A 69 0.02 -19.20 -12.60
N ASP A 70 -0.30 -20.30 -11.92
CA ASP A 70 -1.50 -21.06 -12.22
C ASP A 70 -2.67 -20.07 -12.11
N ALA A 71 -3.34 -19.81 -13.24
CA ALA A 71 -4.54 -19.01 -13.24
C ALA A 71 -5.45 -19.62 -12.17
N VAL A 72 -5.69 -18.86 -11.09
CA VAL A 72 -6.63 -19.25 -10.05
C VAL A 72 -7.90 -19.57 -10.79
N LYS A 73 -8.19 -20.87 -10.93
CA LYS A 73 -9.46 -21.32 -11.47
C LYS A 73 -10.45 -20.72 -10.50
N THR A 74 -11.13 -19.66 -10.93
CA THR A 74 -12.28 -19.14 -10.24
C THR A 74 -13.26 -20.29 -10.26
N GLY A 75 -13.17 -21.12 -9.23
CA GLY A 75 -14.05 -22.26 -9.05
C GLY A 75 -15.43 -21.65 -9.14
N ARG A 76 -16.18 -22.01 -10.19
CA ARG A 76 -17.59 -21.63 -10.28
C ARG A 76 -18.16 -22.10 -8.96
N LEU A 77 -18.46 -21.17 -8.05
CA LEU A 77 -19.23 -21.50 -6.86
C LEU A 77 -20.50 -22.09 -7.44
N LYS A 78 -20.59 -23.43 -7.39
CA LYS A 78 -21.76 -24.17 -7.76
C LYS A 78 -22.79 -23.63 -6.78
N ARG A 79 -23.64 -22.69 -7.22
CA ARG A 79 -24.73 -22.15 -6.42
C ARG A 79 -25.56 -23.36 -6.05
N TYR A 80 -25.30 -23.91 -4.88
CA TYR A 80 -26.16 -24.89 -4.27
C TYR A 80 -27.46 -24.12 -4.07
N GLY A 81 -28.46 -24.44 -4.89
CA GLY A 81 -29.75 -23.78 -4.87
C GLY A 81 -30.44 -24.09 -3.55
N TRP A 82 -30.03 -23.41 -2.49
CA TRP A 82 -30.84 -23.28 -1.29
C TRP A 82 -32.06 -22.47 -1.69
N ARG A 83 -33.08 -23.19 -2.13
CA ARG A 83 -34.45 -22.70 -2.10
C ARG A 83 -34.84 -22.72 -0.62
N PRO A 84 -34.98 -21.57 0.05
CA PRO A 84 -35.58 -21.54 1.37
C PRO A 84 -36.98 -22.14 1.24
N GLY A 85 -37.16 -23.37 1.73
CA GLY A 85 -38.48 -23.97 1.89
C GLY A 85 -39.26 -23.22 2.97
N PRO A 86 -40.58 -23.46 3.10
CA PRO A 86 -41.45 -22.78 4.06
C PRO A 86 -40.98 -22.89 5.52
N ALA A 87 -40.13 -23.88 5.85
CA ALA A 87 -39.50 -24.02 7.17
C ALA A 87 -38.59 -22.84 7.55
N SER A 88 -37.92 -22.18 6.60
CA SER A 88 -37.03 -21.04 6.87
C SER A 88 -37.79 -19.77 7.27
N ALA A 89 -39.02 -19.60 6.75
CA ALA A 89 -39.86 -18.46 7.08
C ALA A 89 -40.34 -18.53 8.55
N MET A 90 -40.64 -19.73 9.05
CA MET A 90 -41.02 -19.91 10.46
C MET A 90 -39.87 -19.63 11.42
N ALA A 91 -38.64 -20.01 11.06
CA ALA A 91 -37.46 -19.70 11.86
C ALA A 91 -37.19 -18.19 11.96
N ALA A 92 -37.36 -17.44 10.86
CA ALA A 92 -37.21 -15.99 10.86
C ALA A 92 -38.26 -15.30 11.75
N ILE A 93 -39.52 -15.76 11.71
CA ILE A 93 -40.59 -15.23 12.55
C ILE A 93 -40.30 -15.51 14.03
N ALA A 94 -39.85 -16.72 14.38
CA ALA A 94 -39.49 -17.07 15.76
C ALA A 94 -38.37 -16.17 16.31
N LEU A 95 -37.34 -15.90 15.51
CA LEU A 95 -36.25 -15.00 15.90
C LEU A 95 -36.74 -13.56 16.10
N LEU A 96 -37.62 -13.05 15.24
CA LEU A 96 -38.21 -11.73 15.40
C LEU A 96 -39.03 -11.61 16.69
N VAL A 97 -39.79 -12.65 17.05
CA VAL A 97 -40.54 -12.68 18.32
C VAL A 97 -39.61 -12.65 19.52
N ILE A 98 -38.52 -13.43 19.51
CA ILE A 98 -37.53 -13.45 20.61
C ILE A 98 -36.85 -12.08 20.77
N ILE A 99 -36.48 -11.44 19.66
CA ILE A 99 -35.86 -10.11 19.70
C ILE A 99 -36.84 -9.08 20.25
N TRP A 100 -38.11 -9.13 19.81
CA TRP A 100 -39.13 -8.18 20.25
C TRP A 100 -39.41 -8.31 21.75
N THR A 101 -39.55 -9.53 22.27
CA THR A 101 -39.80 -9.74 23.70
C THR A 101 -38.60 -9.31 24.56
N SER A 102 -37.37 -9.47 24.06
CA SER A 102 -36.16 -9.04 24.79
C SER A 102 -36.00 -7.52 24.85
N ILE A 103 -36.49 -6.78 23.85
CA ILE A 103 -36.37 -5.31 23.81
C ILE A 103 -37.53 -4.64 24.56
N VAL A 104 -38.73 -5.18 24.46
CA VAL A 104 -39.94 -4.57 25.05
C VAL A 104 -40.18 -5.02 26.49
N GLY A 105 -39.61 -6.15 26.93
CA GLY A 105 -39.77 -6.68 28.28
C GLY A 105 -38.80 -6.15 29.34
N GLN A 106 -37.86 -5.26 28.99
CA GLN A 106 -36.96 -4.63 29.96
C GLN A 106 -37.48 -3.24 30.31
N ASP A 107 -38.10 -3.12 31.48
CA ASP A 107 -38.30 -1.81 32.13
C ASP A 107 -36.93 -1.11 32.23
N PRO A 108 -36.80 0.17 31.84
CA PRO A 108 -35.52 0.86 31.92
C PRO A 108 -35.14 1.06 33.39
N ALA A 109 -34.21 0.23 33.87
CA ALA A 109 -33.51 0.50 35.12
C ALA A 109 -32.82 1.86 35.01
N PRO A 110 -32.97 2.78 35.98
CA PRO A 110 -32.33 4.08 35.92
C PRO A 110 -30.81 3.88 36.02
N LEU A 111 -30.09 4.17 34.93
CA LEU A 111 -28.63 4.23 34.93
C LEU A 111 -28.21 5.42 35.79
N ALA A 112 -27.87 5.14 37.05
CA ALA A 112 -27.14 6.07 37.89
C ALA A 112 -25.75 6.28 37.28
N VAL A 113 -25.50 7.48 36.77
CA VAL A 113 -24.18 7.89 36.29
C VAL A 113 -23.35 8.27 37.53
N ASP A 114 -22.55 7.34 38.01
CA ASP A 114 -21.55 7.58 39.04
C ASP A 114 -20.31 8.23 38.40
N ASN A 115 -20.14 9.53 38.63
CA ASN A 115 -18.92 10.27 38.30
C ASN A 115 -17.87 9.99 39.38
N GLY A 116 -17.33 8.77 39.39
CA GLY A 116 -16.23 8.35 40.23
C GLY A 116 -15.04 7.96 39.36
N LEU A 117 -13.94 8.71 39.47
CA LEU A 117 -12.69 8.55 38.74
C LEU A 117 -12.11 7.14 38.93
N ALA A 118 -12.49 6.19 38.08
CA ALA A 118 -11.80 4.91 37.95
C ALA A 118 -10.58 5.14 37.06
N VAL A 119 -9.40 5.25 37.67
CA VAL A 119 -8.12 5.14 36.95
C VAL A 119 -8.10 3.76 36.30
N PRO A 120 -8.11 3.63 34.96
CA PRO A 120 -8.02 2.33 34.33
C PRO A 120 -6.65 1.75 34.63
N ALA A 121 -6.61 0.51 35.13
CA ALA A 121 -5.38 -0.25 35.42
C ALA A 121 -4.54 -0.60 34.17
N ASP A 122 -4.80 0.07 33.05
CA ASP A 122 -4.24 -0.20 31.71
C ASP A 122 -3.01 0.67 31.41
N ASP A 123 -2.85 1.81 32.11
CA ASP A 123 -1.73 2.72 31.88
C ASP A 123 -0.37 2.11 32.26
N THR A 124 -0.33 1.18 33.22
CA THR A 124 0.93 0.52 33.62
C THR A 124 1.42 -0.51 32.61
N VAL A 125 0.49 -1.16 31.90
CA VAL A 125 0.81 -2.14 30.84
C VAL A 125 1.28 -1.42 29.58
N PHE A 126 0.62 -0.32 29.21
CA PHE A 126 1.05 0.52 28.10
C PHE A 126 2.43 1.15 28.33
N MET A 127 2.68 1.70 29.53
CA MET A 127 3.99 2.27 29.86
C MET A 127 5.11 1.23 29.91
N ALA A 128 4.79 -0.02 30.28
CA ALA A 128 5.74 -1.13 30.23
C ALA A 128 6.04 -1.58 28.78
N GLU A 129 5.06 -1.53 27.89
CA GLU A 129 5.27 -1.79 26.46
C GLU A 129 6.12 -0.68 25.82
N VAL A 130 5.85 0.60 26.12
CA VAL A 130 6.68 1.73 25.66
C VAL A 130 8.12 1.60 26.16
N ALA A 131 8.33 1.25 27.42
CA ALA A 131 9.68 1.03 27.97
C ALA A 131 10.42 -0.10 27.23
N ARG A 132 9.72 -1.17 26.87
CA ARG A 132 10.29 -2.28 26.09
C ARG A 132 10.65 -1.88 24.66
N LEU A 133 9.88 -1.01 24.02
CA LEU A 133 10.19 -0.47 22.68
C LEU A 133 11.35 0.56 22.69
N VAL A 134 11.64 1.18 23.84
CA VAL A 134 12.80 2.06 24.00
C VAL A 134 14.10 1.25 24.11
N ASP A 135 14.08 0.13 24.83
CA ASP A 135 15.25 -0.72 25.01
C ASP A 135 15.56 -1.60 23.79
N ASP A 136 14.55 -2.01 23.01
CA ASP A 136 14.73 -2.76 21.77
C ASP A 136 13.77 -2.25 20.68
N PRO A 137 14.18 -1.24 19.90
CA PRO A 137 13.30 -0.56 18.95
C PRO A 137 12.93 -1.42 17.74
N LEU A 138 13.52 -2.62 17.60
CA LEU A 138 13.25 -3.51 16.50
C LEU A 138 12.57 -4.81 16.98
N PRO A 139 11.28 -5.02 16.63
CA PRO A 139 10.63 -6.30 16.82
C PRO A 139 11.44 -7.42 16.15
N VAL A 140 11.58 -8.57 16.82
CA VAL A 140 12.44 -9.69 16.42
C VAL A 140 12.22 -10.12 14.96
N GLN A 141 11.00 -9.97 14.45
CA GLN A 141 10.67 -10.33 13.06
C GLN A 141 11.43 -9.49 12.03
N TYR A 142 11.92 -8.30 12.39
CA TYR A 142 12.68 -7.41 11.52
C TYR A 142 14.19 -7.57 11.65
N ARG A 143 14.70 -8.28 12.69
CA ARG A 143 16.16 -8.53 12.82
C ARG A 143 16.70 -9.39 11.68
N ASP A 144 15.95 -10.43 11.29
CA ASP A 144 16.37 -11.34 10.22
C ASP A 144 16.36 -10.70 8.82
N LEU A 145 15.69 -9.55 8.65
CA LEU A 145 15.68 -8.79 7.39
C LEU A 145 16.91 -7.89 7.24
N ILE A 146 17.58 -7.55 8.33
CA ILE A 146 18.78 -6.72 8.30
C ILE A 146 19.97 -7.67 8.34
N GLY A 147 20.47 -8.06 7.17
CA GLY A 147 21.64 -8.94 7.02
C GLY A 147 22.97 -8.32 7.48
N VAL A 148 22.93 -7.25 8.28
CA VAL A 148 24.09 -6.56 8.85
C VAL A 148 23.72 -6.22 10.28
N ASP A 149 24.48 -6.72 11.24
CA ASP A 149 24.30 -6.35 12.64
C ASP A 149 24.63 -4.86 12.78
N ILE A 150 23.61 -4.01 12.95
CA ILE A 150 23.81 -2.56 13.11
C ILE A 150 24.63 -2.27 14.39
N ALA A 151 24.70 -3.23 15.32
CA ALA A 151 25.56 -3.15 16.49
C ALA A 151 27.07 -3.18 16.16
N ASP A 152 27.46 -3.70 14.99
CA ASP A 152 28.85 -3.76 14.51
C ASP A 152 29.15 -2.70 13.42
N GLY A 153 28.20 -1.81 13.12
CA GLY A 153 28.41 -0.72 12.18
C GLY A 153 29.41 0.29 12.75
N ASP A 154 30.58 0.39 12.12
CA ASP A 154 31.56 1.43 12.44
C ASP A 154 31.01 2.84 12.14
N GLY A 155 31.68 3.88 12.66
CA GLY A 155 31.30 5.26 12.41
C GLY A 155 31.23 5.61 10.92
N ASP A 156 32.06 4.95 10.11
CA ASP A 156 32.12 5.13 8.65
C ASP A 156 30.84 4.62 7.96
N PHE A 157 30.24 3.53 8.45
CA PHE A 157 28.93 3.06 7.97
C PHE A 157 27.80 4.02 8.32
N MET A 158 27.83 4.62 9.51
CA MET A 158 26.83 5.61 9.91
C MET A 158 26.93 6.89 9.06
N ASP A 159 28.14 7.31 8.70
CA ASP A 159 28.39 8.44 7.79
C ASP A 159 27.91 8.15 6.35
N PHE A 160 27.87 6.89 5.93
CA PHE A 160 27.31 6.48 4.64
C PHE A 160 25.78 6.54 4.61
N ILE A 161 25.10 6.10 5.69
CA ILE A 161 23.63 6.10 5.76
C ILE A 161 23.09 7.50 6.06
N VAL A 162 23.76 8.25 6.93
CA VAL A 162 23.38 9.61 7.33
C VAL A 162 24.47 10.57 6.90
N PRO A 163 24.56 10.89 5.60
CA PRO A 163 25.56 11.84 5.13
C PRO A 163 25.36 13.19 5.84
N PRO A 164 26.44 13.84 6.31
CA PRO A 164 26.33 15.11 7.00
C PRO A 164 25.69 16.15 6.07
N MET A 165 24.69 16.86 6.58
CA MET A 165 24.02 17.97 5.88
C MET A 165 24.89 19.23 5.80
N THR A 166 26.22 19.08 5.76
CA THR A 166 27.12 20.15 5.34
C THR A 166 27.09 20.14 3.83
N GLY A 167 26.34 21.10 3.27
CA GLY A 167 26.20 21.29 1.85
C GLY A 167 27.54 21.53 1.20
N ASP A 168 28.09 20.47 0.62
CA ASP A 168 28.91 20.50 -0.58
C ASP A 168 28.59 19.24 -1.37
N ALA A 169 28.22 19.44 -2.63
CA ALA A 169 27.72 18.41 -3.52
C ALA A 169 28.67 17.20 -3.62
N PRO A 170 28.16 15.97 -3.83
CA PRO A 170 29.00 14.79 -3.96
C PRO A 170 29.91 14.92 -5.19
N THR A 171 31.18 15.24 -4.96
CA THR A 171 32.22 15.08 -5.97
C THR A 171 32.41 13.59 -6.21
N THR A 172 31.92 13.11 -7.36
CA THR A 172 32.19 11.77 -7.86
C THR A 172 33.69 11.60 -8.06
N SER A 173 34.37 10.96 -7.11
CA SER A 173 35.77 10.56 -7.24
C SER A 173 35.87 9.43 -8.27
N ARG A 174 36.06 9.82 -9.53
CA ARG A 174 36.35 8.91 -10.63
C ARG A 174 37.87 8.83 -10.81
N GLN A 175 38.55 8.09 -9.94
CA GLN A 175 39.96 7.78 -10.11
C GLN A 175 40.24 6.30 -9.82
N HIS A 176 40.00 5.46 -10.83
CA HIS A 176 40.77 4.24 -11.06
C HIS A 176 40.99 4.10 -12.57
N ALA A 177 41.82 4.97 -13.12
CA ALA A 177 42.50 4.74 -14.39
C ALA A 177 43.94 4.31 -14.07
N LYS A 178 44.15 3.01 -13.78
CA LYS A 178 45.49 2.44 -13.86
C LYS A 178 45.81 2.28 -15.35
N GLY A 179 46.73 3.13 -15.83
CA GLY A 179 47.30 3.03 -17.16
C GLY A 179 48.00 1.69 -17.33
N VAL A 180 47.63 0.97 -18.38
CA VAL A 180 48.38 -0.17 -18.91
C VAL A 180 49.39 0.43 -19.90
N THR A 181 50.66 0.42 -19.54
CA THR A 181 51.77 0.66 -20.47
C THR A 181 51.94 -0.56 -21.38
N PRO A 182 51.91 -0.40 -22.71
CA PRO A 182 52.31 -1.47 -23.61
C PRO A 182 53.85 -1.51 -23.74
N CYS A 183 54.41 -2.72 -23.59
CA CYS A 183 55.72 -3.08 -24.13
C CYS A 183 55.57 -3.59 -25.56
#